data_AF-A0A090SJ33-F1
#
_entry.id   AF-A0A090SJ33-F1
#
_cell.length_a   1.000
_cell.length_b   1.000
_cell.length_c   1.000
_cell.angle_alpha   90.00
_cell.angle_beta   90.00
_cell.angle_gamma   90.00
#
_symmetry.space_group_name_H-M   'P 1'
#
loop_
_entity.id
_entity.type
_entity.pdbx_description
1 polymer ?
#
loop_
_entity_poly.entity_id
_entity_poly.type
_entity_poly.pdbx_seq_one_letter_code
_entity_poly.pdbx_strand_id
1 'polypeptide(L)' 'MSNYGELLIEGNNVVKDFPINSNALSQPMMRAINDVSFKMYKSRGLSIVGESGSGKSTTLR' A
#
# COMPACT_ATOMS: atom_id res chain seq x y z
N MET A 1 -17.93 18.75 -4.84
CA MET A 1 -17.91 17.94 -3.59
C MET A 1 -18.12 16.49 -3.97
N SER A 2 -17.25 15.57 -3.54
CA SER A 2 -17.31 14.17 -3.94
C SER A 2 -18.57 13.49 -3.40
N ASN A 3 -19.37 12.85 -4.26
CA ASN A 3 -20.61 12.11 -3.90
C ASN A 3 -20.39 10.86 -3.00
N TYR A 4 -19.23 10.74 -2.36
CA TYR A 4 -18.78 9.52 -1.67
C TYR A 4 -18.95 9.56 -0.14
N GLY A 5 -19.33 10.71 0.42
CA GLY A 5 -19.44 10.94 1.86
C GLY A 5 -18.14 11.49 2.47
N GLU A 6 -18.03 11.40 3.80
CA GLU A 6 -16.84 11.82 4.55
C GLU A 6 -15.65 10.93 4.22
N LEU A 7 -14.52 11.53 3.81
CA LEU A 7 -13.26 10.81 3.58
C LEU A 7 -12.61 10.50 4.92
N LEU A 8 -12.32 9.23 5.19
CA LEU A 8 -11.69 8.78 6.43
C LEU A 8 -10.19 8.52 6.27
N ILE A 9 -9.78 7.89 5.16
CA ILE A 9 -8.39 7.51 4.89
C ILE A 9 -8.09 7.81 3.42
N GLU A 10 -6.91 8.37 3.16
CA GLU A 10 -6.38 8.58 1.82
C GLU A 10 -4.90 8.19 1.80
N GLY A 11 -4.54 7.27 0.91
CA GLY A 11 -3.17 7.01 0.52
C GLY A 11 -2.94 7.56 -0.88
N ASN A 12 -1.94 8.41 -1.05
CA ASN A 12 -1.58 9.00 -2.34
C ASN A 12 -0.14 8.59 -2.69
N ASN A 13 0.04 7.99 -3.87
CA ASN A 13 1.34 7.60 -4.41
C ASN A 13 2.21 6.82 -3.42
N VAL A 14 1.59 5.88 -2.70
CA VAL A 14 2.26 5.11 -1.66
C VAL A 14 3.34 4.25 -2.31
N VAL A 15 4.56 4.34 -1.77
CA VAL A 15 5.71 3.50 -2.14
C VAL A 15 6.28 2.91 -0.87
N LYS A 16 6.60 1.61 -0.91
CA LYS A 16 7.29 0.94 0.19
C LYS A 16 8.34 0.00 -0.35
N ASP A 17 9.57 0.28 0.02
CA ASP A 17 10.72 -0.57 -0.23
C ASP A 17 11.16 -1.23 1.09
N PHE A 18 11.57 -2.50 1.04
CA PHE A 18 12.11 -3.25 2.18
C PHE A 18 13.56 -3.66 1.94
N PRO A 19 14.41 -3.63 2.98
CA PRO A 19 15.72 -4.23 2.89
C PRO A 19 15.60 -5.73 2.69
N ILE A 20 16.33 -6.26 1.72
CA ILE A 20 16.53 -7.71 1.57
C ILE A 20 17.88 -8.10 2.14
N ASN A 21 17.88 -9.20 2.90
CA ASN A 21 19.11 -9.72 3.47
C ASN A 21 20.00 -10.25 2.34
N SER A 22 21.18 -9.67 2.20
CA SER A 22 22.16 -10.08 1.20
C SER A 22 23.57 -9.78 1.70
N ASN A 23 24.54 -10.57 1.24
CA ASN A 23 25.97 -10.34 1.49
C ASN A 23 26.58 -9.30 0.54
N ALA A 24 25.75 -8.49 -0.14
CA ALA A 24 26.24 -7.46 -1.04
C ALA A 24 26.86 -6.29 -0.27
N LEU A 25 27.82 -5.61 -0.88
CA LEU A 25 28.49 -4.43 -0.32
C LEU A 25 27.49 -3.29 0.00
N SER A 26 26.40 -3.20 -0.78
CA SER A 26 25.27 -2.30 -0.54
C SER A 26 24.02 -3.12 -0.22
N GLN A 27 23.22 -2.70 0.77
CA GLN A 27 21.96 -3.37 1.11
C GLN A 27 20.93 -3.19 -0.02
N PRO A 28 20.53 -4.27 -0.72
CA PRO A 28 19.56 -4.15 -1.79
C PRO A 28 18.16 -3.94 -1.22
N MET A 29 17.34 -3.22 -1.97
CA MET A 29 15.96 -2.89 -1.63
C MET A 29 15.01 -3.64 -2.55
N MET A 30 13.93 -4.20 -1.99
CA MET A 30 12.82 -4.78 -2.74
C MET A 30 11.61 -3.87 -2.66
N ARG A 31 11.06 -3.49 -3.82
CA ARG A 31 9.80 -2.74 -3.88
C ARG A 31 8.62 -3.64 -3.58
N ALA A 32 7.92 -3.37 -2.48
CA ALA A 32 6.73 -4.10 -2.05
C ALA A 32 5.44 -3.40 -2.45
N ILE A 33 5.36 -2.06 -2.39
CA ILE A 33 4.29 -1.31 -3.06
C ILE A 33 4.88 -0.23 -3.96
N ASN A 34 4.28 -0.08 -5.14
CA ASN A 34 4.73 0.83 -6.19
C ASN A 34 3.57 1.73 -6.61
N ASP A 35 3.61 2.99 -6.18
CA ASP A 35 2.69 4.05 -6.60
C ASP A 35 1.20 3.69 -6.42
N VAL A 36 0.84 3.23 -5.22
CA VAL A 36 -0.53 2.82 -4.91
C VAL A 36 -1.29 4.01 -4.32
N SER A 37 -2.46 4.33 -4.88
CA SER A 37 -3.35 5.36 -4.36
C SER A 37 -4.74 4.79 -4.05
N PHE A 38 -5.30 5.12 -2.89
CA PHE A 38 -6.62 4.65 -2.46
C PHE A 38 -7.31 5.63 -1.52
N LYS A 39 -8.64 5.53 -1.43
CA LYS A 39 -9.48 6.33 -0.53
C LYS A 39 -10.49 5.43 0.18
N MET A 40 -10.68 5.65 1.48
CA MET A 40 -11.74 5.03 2.28
C MET A 40 -12.70 6.11 2.75
N TYR A 41 -13.98 5.91 2.48
CA TYR A 41 -15.04 6.82 2.88
C TYR A 41 -15.88 6.19 3.99
N LYS A 42 -16.50 7.05 4.80
CA LYS A 42 -17.40 6.65 5.87
C LYS A 42 -18.54 5.79 5.35
N SER A 43 -18.93 4.80 6.16
CA SER A 43 -20.01 3.85 5.85
C SER A 43 -19.77 3.00 4.60
N ARG A 44 -18.51 2.81 4.19
CA ARG A 44 -18.13 1.92 3.08
C ARG A 44 -17.05 0.93 3.54
N GLY A 45 -17.11 -0.29 2.99
CA GLY A 45 -16.04 -1.28 3.13
C GLY A 45 -14.98 -1.08 2.06
N LEU A 46 -13.71 -1.21 2.44
CA LEU A 46 -12.56 -1.28 1.53
C LEU A 46 -11.86 -2.63 1.74
N SER A 47 -11.71 -3.41 0.68
CA SER A 47 -11.05 -4.71 0.71
C SER A 47 -9.91 -4.77 -0.30
N ILE A 48 -8.78 -5.34 0.10
CA ILE A 48 -7.64 -5.60 -0.79
C ILE A 48 -7.51 -7.12 -0.98
N VAL A 49 -7.53 -7.56 -2.24
CA VAL A 49 -7.45 -8.98 -2.63
C VAL A 49 -6.30 -9.22 -3.62
N GLY A 50 -5.88 -10.48 -3.77
CA GLY A 50 -4.75 -10.86 -4.61
C GLY A 50 -3.92 -12.01 -4.04
N GLU A 51 -2.98 -12.52 -4.83
CA GLU A 51 -2.12 -13.66 -4.49
C GLU A 51 -1.21 -13.41 -3.28
N SER A 52 -0.72 -14.48 -2.65
CA SER A 52 0.25 -14.35 -1.55
C SER A 52 1.49 -13.57 -2.02
N GLY A 53 1.96 -12.61 -1.21
CA GLY A 53 3.11 -11.78 -1.56
C GLY A 53 2.81 -10.52 -2.39
N SER A 54 1.58 -10.28 -2.85
CA SER A 54 1.23 -9.11 -3.67
C SER A 54 1.20 -7.75 -2.96
N GLY A 55 1.67 -7.67 -1.71
CA GLY A 55 1.73 -6.41 -0.95
C GLY A 55 0.47 -6.04 -0.16
N LYS A 56 -0.62 -6.82 -0.17
CA LYS A 56 -1.89 -6.47 0.51
C LYS A 56 -1.74 -6.06 1.98
N SER A 57 -1.09 -6.90 2.78
CA SER A 57 -0.87 -6.63 4.21
C SER A 57 0.15 -5.51 4.46
N THR A 58 0.98 -5.20 3.46
CA THR A 58 1.91 -4.07 3.49
C THR A 58 1.16 -2.77 3.21
N THR A 59 0.17 -2.78 2.30
CA THR A 59 -0.66 -1.60 2.00
C THR A 59 -1.58 -1.19 3.15
N LEU A 60 -1.95 -2.13 4.03
CA LEU A 60 -2.89 -1.92 5.14
C LEU A 60 -2.22 -1.70 6.51
N ARG A 61 -0.89 -1.76 6.59
CA ARG A 61 -0.11 -1.51 7.81
C ARG A 61 0.46 -0.11 7.79
#